data_AF-A0A9X3H9T6-F1
#
_entry.id   AF-A0A9X3H9T6-F1
#
_cell.length_a   1.000
_cell.length_b   1.000
_cell.length_c   1.000
_cell.angle_alpha   90.00
_cell.angle_beta   90.00
_cell.angle_gamma   90.00
#
_symmetry.space_group_name_H-M   'P 1'
#
loop_
_entity.id
_entity.type
_entity.pdbx_description
1 polymer ?
#
loop_
_entity_poly.entity_id
_entity_poly.type
_entity_poly.pdbx_seq_one_letter_code
_entity_poly.pdbx_strand_id
1 'polypeptide(L)'
;GENAGDLSGDCFDLSNPIEVTRYVADGGEISTEDETTICVGDGIGDSINVTLTGETGESMAWVITDADLNILDLPAGPPFDLDGAGVGVCLIWHLSWSGELEGAAVGENAGDLSGDCFD
;
A
#
# COMPACT_ATOMS: atom_id res chain seq x y z
N GLY A 1 5.61 6.45 31.17
CA GLY A 1 5.96 5.24 31.94
C GLY A 1 7.38 5.40 32.44
N GLU A 2 7.71 4.77 33.57
CA GLU A 2 9.08 4.75 34.12
C GLU A 2 9.98 3.80 33.33
N ASN A 3 11.30 4.02 33.37
CA ASN A 3 12.27 3.16 32.69
C ASN A 3 12.46 1.85 33.47
N ALA A 4 12.59 0.72 32.77
CA ALA A 4 12.91 -0.57 33.42
C ALA A 4 14.28 -0.56 34.14
N GLY A 5 15.18 0.35 33.76
CA GLY A 5 16.46 0.60 34.43
C GLY A 5 16.34 1.39 35.75
N ASP A 6 15.19 2.00 36.01
CA ASP A 6 14.95 2.82 37.21
C ASP A 6 14.23 2.04 38.33
N LEU A 7 14.09 0.71 38.17
CA LEU A 7 13.54 -0.16 39.21
C LEU A 7 14.45 -0.14 40.44
N SER A 8 13.84 -0.04 41.63
CA SER A 8 14.54 -0.09 42.91
C SER A 8 13.84 -1.05 43.87
N GLY A 9 14.62 -1.77 44.66
CA GLY A 9 14.16 -2.81 45.57
C GLY A 9 15.29 -3.73 46.00
N ASP A 10 15.10 -4.42 47.11
CA ASP A 10 16.21 -5.13 47.78
C ASP A 10 16.54 -6.50 47.16
N CYS A 11 15.68 -7.04 46.28
CA CYS A 11 15.89 -8.32 45.61
C CYS A 11 15.04 -8.41 44.33
N PHE A 12 15.57 -7.94 43.20
CA PHE A 12 14.99 -8.15 41.87
C PHE A 12 16.10 -8.37 40.84
N ASP A 13 15.75 -9.04 39.75
CA ASP A 13 16.61 -9.21 38.57
C ASP A 13 15.72 -9.23 37.32
N LEU A 14 16.25 -8.79 36.19
CA LEU A 14 15.60 -8.90 34.89
C LEU A 14 16.28 -10.01 34.10
N SER A 15 15.51 -10.79 33.35
CA SER A 15 16.09 -11.72 32.38
C SER A 15 16.83 -10.95 31.28
N ASN A 16 17.51 -11.69 30.38
CA ASN A 16 17.93 -11.10 29.11
C ASN A 16 16.71 -10.52 28.38
N PRO A 17 16.84 -9.35 27.72
CA PRO A 17 15.78 -8.84 26.89
C PRO A 17 15.61 -9.69 25.62
N ILE A 18 14.42 -9.65 25.05
CA ILE A 18 14.15 -10.04 23.67
C ILE A 18 13.78 -8.76 22.94
N GLU A 19 14.50 -8.46 21.86
CA GLU A 19 14.22 -7.31 21.01
C GLU A 19 13.01 -7.61 20.12
N VAL A 20 12.08 -6.66 20.05
CA VAL A 20 10.90 -6.73 19.17
C VAL A 20 10.84 -5.43 18.39
N THR A 21 11.03 -5.52 17.07
CA THR A 21 10.79 -4.41 16.16
C THR A 21 9.31 -4.38 15.79
N ARG A 22 8.69 -3.20 15.83
CA ARG A 22 7.29 -3.01 15.45
C ARG A 22 7.24 -2.06 14.26
N TYR A 23 6.59 -2.52 13.21
CA TYR A 23 6.33 -1.74 12.01
C TYR A 23 4.88 -1.25 11.98
N VAL A 24 4.64 -0.20 11.20
CA VAL A 24 3.30 0.29 10.88
C VAL A 24 3.26 0.50 9.36
N ALA A 25 2.21 -0.04 8.73
CA ALA A 25 1.86 0.23 7.36
C ALA A 25 0.37 0.58 7.33
N ASP A 26 0.02 1.67 6.65
CA ASP A 26 -1.35 2.12 6.40
C ASP A 26 -1.39 2.61 4.95
N GLY A 27 -2.23 1.99 4.13
CA GLY A 27 -2.40 2.32 2.72
C GLY A 27 -3.04 3.69 2.50
N GLY A 28 -3.68 4.25 3.54
CA GLY A 28 -4.37 5.53 3.49
C GLY A 28 -5.74 5.45 2.80
N GLU A 29 -6.36 6.62 2.64
CA GLU A 29 -7.64 6.79 1.96
C GLU A 29 -7.43 7.51 0.63
N ILE A 30 -7.93 6.89 -0.46
CA ILE A 30 -7.92 7.46 -1.80
C ILE A 30 -9.27 8.12 -2.09
N SER A 31 -9.23 9.34 -2.64
CA SER A 31 -10.40 10.05 -3.15
C SER A 31 -10.11 10.69 -4.51
N THR A 32 -11.15 10.96 -5.29
CA THR A 32 -11.04 11.68 -6.57
C THR A 32 -12.27 12.56 -6.79
N GLU A 33 -12.08 13.67 -7.50
CA GLU A 33 -13.15 14.51 -8.02
C GLU A 33 -13.44 14.23 -9.51
N ASP A 34 -12.65 13.38 -10.16
CA ASP A 34 -12.75 13.06 -11.57
C ASP A 34 -13.87 12.04 -11.83
N GLU A 35 -14.35 11.98 -13.08
CA GLU A 35 -15.33 10.98 -13.50
C GLU A 35 -14.68 9.59 -13.54
N THR A 36 -15.28 8.62 -12.84
CA THR A 36 -14.79 7.23 -12.80
C THR A 36 -15.44 6.33 -13.84
N THR A 37 -16.25 6.91 -14.74
CA THR A 37 -16.83 6.23 -15.89
C THR A 37 -16.20 6.82 -17.14
N ILE A 38 -15.27 6.08 -17.73
CA ILE A 38 -14.41 6.53 -18.83
C ILE A 38 -14.62 5.68 -20.10
N CYS A 39 -14.17 6.18 -21.25
CA CYS A 39 -14.34 5.56 -22.56
C CYS A 39 -12.99 5.07 -23.11
N VAL A 40 -12.55 3.91 -22.63
CA VAL A 40 -11.26 3.33 -23.00
C VAL A 40 -11.06 3.24 -24.52
N GLY A 41 -9.97 3.83 -25.02
CA GLY A 41 -9.52 3.67 -26.40
C GLY A 41 -10.28 4.51 -27.44
N ASP A 42 -10.98 5.57 -27.03
CA ASP A 42 -11.59 6.55 -27.95
C ASP A 42 -10.60 7.59 -28.48
N GLY A 43 -9.36 7.59 -27.97
CA GLY A 43 -8.27 8.49 -28.34
C GLY A 43 -8.30 9.84 -27.61
N ILE A 44 -9.17 9.98 -26.61
CA ILE A 44 -9.20 11.07 -25.63
C ILE A 44 -8.58 10.51 -24.34
N GLY A 45 -7.60 11.21 -23.77
CA GLY A 45 -6.92 10.74 -22.57
C GLY A 45 -7.87 10.75 -21.37
N ASP A 46 -8.17 9.56 -20.85
CA ASP A 46 -9.02 9.33 -19.69
C ASP A 46 -8.17 9.19 -18.42
N SER A 47 -7.43 10.25 -18.07
CA SER A 47 -6.57 10.20 -16.90
C SER A 47 -7.32 10.56 -15.62
N ILE A 48 -7.21 9.72 -14.60
CA ILE A 48 -7.81 9.94 -13.29
C ILE A 48 -6.75 10.45 -12.32
N ASN A 49 -6.95 11.65 -11.81
CA ASN A 49 -6.18 12.21 -10.72
C ASN A 49 -6.81 11.81 -9.38
N VAL A 50 -5.98 11.51 -8.38
CA VAL A 50 -6.44 11.13 -7.05
C VAL A 50 -5.74 11.94 -5.97
N THR A 51 -6.39 12.04 -4.81
CA THR A 51 -5.81 12.53 -3.57
C THR A 51 -5.67 11.37 -2.60
N LEU A 52 -4.49 11.24 -2.00
CA LEU A 52 -4.17 10.27 -0.96
C LEU A 52 -4.01 11.00 0.37
N THR A 53 -4.55 10.43 1.44
CA THR A 53 -4.33 10.93 2.80
C THR A 53 -4.25 9.81 3.82
N GLY A 54 -3.42 9.99 4.84
CA GLY A 54 -3.37 9.08 6.00
C GLY A 54 -2.41 7.91 5.83
N GLU A 55 -1.69 7.85 4.70
CA GLU A 55 -0.73 6.81 4.41
C GLU A 55 0.47 6.85 5.37
N THR A 56 0.92 5.67 5.82
CA THR A 56 2.12 5.51 6.63
C THR A 56 2.84 4.23 6.25
N GLY A 57 4.17 4.22 6.30
CA GLY A 57 4.96 3.04 5.92
C GLY A 57 6.40 3.43 5.59
N GLU A 58 7.29 2.45 5.54
CA GLU A 58 8.68 2.65 5.13
C GLU A 58 8.81 2.71 3.61
N SER A 59 7.97 1.95 2.90
CA SER A 59 7.93 1.86 1.45
C SER A 59 6.48 1.93 0.97
N MET A 60 6.27 2.50 -0.22
CA MET A 60 4.95 2.80 -0.77
C MET A 60 4.96 2.64 -2.29
N ALA A 61 3.82 2.22 -2.85
CA ALA A 61 3.62 2.09 -4.29
C ALA A 61 2.16 2.29 -4.68
N TRP A 62 1.92 2.75 -5.90
CA TRP A 62 0.60 2.70 -6.51
C TRP A 62 0.44 1.41 -7.28
N VAL A 63 -0.74 0.79 -7.18
CA VAL A 63 -1.06 -0.46 -7.85
C VAL A 63 -2.37 -0.28 -8.61
N ILE A 64 -2.39 -0.63 -9.88
CA ILE A 64 -3.60 -0.70 -10.69
C ILE A 64 -3.90 -2.17 -10.96
N THR A 65 -5.11 -2.62 -10.64
CA THR A 65 -5.55 -3.99 -10.90
C THR A 65 -6.79 -4.04 -11.78
N ASP A 66 -7.09 -5.21 -12.34
CA ASP A 66 -8.44 -5.52 -12.81
C ASP A 66 -9.37 -5.89 -11.63
N ALA A 67 -10.62 -6.24 -11.95
CA ALA A 67 -11.64 -6.63 -10.98
C ALA A 67 -11.35 -7.97 -10.26
N ASP A 68 -10.49 -8.82 -10.85
CA ASP A 68 -10.06 -10.09 -10.27
C ASP A 68 -8.73 -9.95 -9.49
N LEU A 69 -8.29 -8.70 -9.26
CA LEU A 69 -7.07 -8.30 -8.55
C LEU A 69 -5.76 -8.62 -9.28
N ASN A 70 -5.79 -8.92 -10.58
CA ASN A 70 -4.54 -9.07 -11.34
C ASN A 70 -3.91 -7.70 -11.55
N ILE A 71 -2.63 -7.57 -11.23
CA ILE A 71 -1.88 -6.31 -11.33
C ILE A 71 -1.64 -6.00 -12.80
N LEU A 72 -2.21 -4.87 -13.25
CA LEU A 72 -2.09 -4.35 -14.59
C LEU A 72 -0.90 -3.40 -14.70
N ASP A 73 -0.68 -2.55 -13.70
CA ASP A 73 0.39 -1.56 -13.69
C ASP A 73 0.82 -1.13 -12.27
N LEU A 74 2.02 -0.55 -12.18
CA LEU A 74 2.65 -0.01 -10.97
C LEU A 74 3.16 1.42 -11.23
N PRO A 75 2.25 2.40 -11.41
CA PRO A 75 2.63 3.76 -11.80
C PRO A 75 3.38 4.50 -10.69
N ALA A 76 4.15 5.52 -11.08
CA ALA A 76 4.89 6.35 -10.12
C ALA A 76 3.99 7.31 -9.31
N GLY A 77 2.77 7.57 -9.78
CA GLY A 77 1.80 8.46 -9.13
C GLY A 77 0.76 9.01 -10.12
N PRO A 78 -0.25 9.74 -9.61
CA PRO A 78 -1.30 10.33 -10.44
C PRO A 78 -0.78 11.52 -11.28
N PRO A 79 -1.50 11.91 -12.35
CA PRO A 79 -2.74 11.28 -12.84
C PRO A 79 -2.47 9.93 -13.54
N PHE A 80 -3.37 8.97 -13.37
CA PHE A 80 -3.24 7.63 -13.93
C PHE A 80 -3.92 7.52 -15.29
N ASP A 81 -3.17 7.10 -16.30
CA ASP A 81 -3.70 6.81 -17.64
C ASP A 81 -4.27 5.38 -17.67
N LEU A 82 -5.58 5.27 -17.86
CA LEU A 82 -6.30 4.00 -17.82
C LEU A 82 -6.67 3.47 -19.22
N ASP A 83 -6.24 4.13 -20.30
CA ASP A 83 -6.50 3.66 -21.67
C ASP A 83 -5.90 2.28 -21.95
N GLY A 84 -4.83 1.92 -21.23
CA GLY A 84 -4.15 0.63 -21.34
C GLY A 84 -4.79 -0.50 -20.53
N ALA A 85 -5.75 -0.20 -19.63
CA ALA A 85 -6.32 -1.20 -18.71
C ALA A 85 -7.27 -2.20 -19.39
N GLY A 86 -7.71 -1.90 -20.61
CA GLY A 86 -8.69 -2.69 -21.34
C GLY A 86 -10.13 -2.44 -20.88
N VAL A 87 -11.09 -3.10 -21.53
CA VAL A 87 -12.52 -2.93 -21.22
C VAL A 87 -12.85 -3.66 -19.92
N GLY A 88 -13.43 -2.94 -18.95
CA GLY A 88 -13.87 -3.53 -17.70
C GLY A 88 -13.76 -2.54 -16.54
N VAL A 89 -13.71 -3.09 -15.32
CA VAL A 89 -13.42 -2.32 -14.10
C VAL A 89 -11.94 -2.46 -13.81
N CYS A 90 -11.26 -1.33 -13.62
CA CYS A 90 -9.95 -1.28 -12.98
C CYS A 90 -10.08 -0.67 -11.58
N LEU A 91 -9.14 -1.01 -10.72
CA LEU A 91 -9.10 -0.57 -9.33
C LEU A 91 -7.75 0.10 -9.09
N ILE A 92 -7.77 1.26 -8.44
CA ILE A 92 -6.57 2.03 -8.05
C ILE A 92 -6.36 1.82 -6.55
N TRP A 93 -5.16 1.38 -6.20
CA TRP A 93 -4.76 1.11 -4.82
C TRP A 93 -3.49 1.88 -4.48
N HIS A 94 -3.34 2.20 -3.21
CA HIS A 94 -2.08 2.65 -2.64
C HIS A 94 -1.66 1.59 -1.64
N LEU A 95 -0.46 1.05 -1.84
CA LEU A 95 0.13 0.00 -1.04
C LEU A 95 1.23 0.60 -0.18
N SER A 96 1.12 0.42 1.13
CA SER A 96 2.19 0.74 2.07
C SER A 96 2.74 -0.52 2.69
N TRP A 97 4.06 -0.60 2.91
CA TRP A 97 4.66 -1.71 3.62
C TRP A 97 5.92 -1.32 4.40
N SER A 98 6.33 -2.19 5.30
CA SER A 98 7.62 -2.14 6.02
C SER A 98 8.24 -3.52 6.06
N GLY A 99 9.57 -3.60 5.94
CA GLY A 99 10.27 -4.87 5.75
C GLY A 99 10.17 -5.40 4.31
N GLU A 100 10.01 -6.72 4.18
CA GLU A 100 9.98 -7.39 2.87
C GLU A 100 8.55 -7.50 2.31
N LEU A 101 8.44 -7.44 0.98
CA LEU A 101 7.20 -7.61 0.22
C LEU A 101 7.49 -8.41 -1.06
N GLU A 102 6.66 -9.41 -1.33
CA GLU A 102 6.71 -10.25 -2.53
C GLU A 102 5.34 -10.25 -3.24
N GLY A 103 5.36 -10.45 -4.57
CA GLY A 103 4.14 -10.57 -5.39
C GLY A 103 3.61 -9.27 -5.99
N ALA A 104 4.18 -8.11 -5.64
CA ALA A 104 3.79 -6.83 -6.23
C ALA A 104 4.46 -6.61 -7.61
N ALA A 105 4.01 -7.36 -8.62
CA ALA A 105 4.53 -7.28 -9.99
C ALA A 105 3.40 -7.40 -11.01
N VAL A 106 3.55 -6.74 -12.17
CA VAL A 106 2.58 -6.82 -13.28
C VAL A 106 2.38 -8.28 -13.72
N GLY A 107 1.13 -8.71 -13.79
CA GLY A 107 0.72 -10.07 -14.11
C GLY A 107 0.51 -10.99 -12.90
N GLU A 108 0.97 -10.61 -11.70
CA GLU A 108 0.67 -11.31 -10.45
C GLU A 108 -0.68 -10.84 -9.87
N ASN A 109 -1.19 -11.55 -8.86
CA ASN A 109 -2.44 -11.20 -8.20
C ASN A 109 -2.20 -10.45 -6.88
N ALA A 110 -2.82 -9.28 -6.71
CA ALA A 110 -2.70 -8.47 -5.50
C ALA A 110 -3.31 -9.14 -4.26
N GLY A 111 -4.19 -10.13 -4.44
CA GLY A 111 -4.69 -10.99 -3.35
C GLY A 111 -3.67 -12.01 -2.83
N ASP A 112 -2.59 -12.23 -3.58
CA ASP A 112 -1.51 -13.17 -3.23
C ASP A 112 -0.25 -12.45 -2.69
N LEU A 113 -0.34 -11.16 -2.39
CA LEU A 113 0.75 -10.41 -1.76
C LEU A 113 1.16 -11.07 -0.44
N SER A 114 2.48 -11.15 -0.22
CA SER A 114 3.05 -11.68 1.00
C SER A 114 4.19 -10.81 1.49
N GLY A 115 4.35 -10.72 2.81
CA GLY A 115 5.31 -9.82 3.44
C GLY A 115 5.06 -9.70 4.93
N ASP A 116 5.88 -8.89 5.60
CA ASP A 116 5.84 -8.76 7.06
C ASP A 116 4.70 -7.86 7.55
N CYS A 117 4.61 -6.65 7.00
CA CYS A 117 3.60 -5.65 7.38
C CYS A 117 3.23 -4.82 6.15
N PHE A 118 2.04 -5.06 5.59
CA PHE A 118 1.50 -4.31 4.46
C PHE A 118 0.01 -4.01 4.64
N ASP A 119 -0.44 -2.93 4.01
CA ASP A 119 -1.84 -2.49 3.89
C ASP A 119 -2.05 -1.84 2.52
#